data_AF-A0A158Q543-F1
#
_entry.id   AF-A0A158Q543-F1
#
_cell.length_a   1.000
_cell.length_b   1.000
_cell.length_c   1.000
_cell.angle_alpha   90.00
_cell.angle_beta   90.00
_cell.angle_gamma   90.00
#
_symmetry.space_group_name_H-M   'P 1'
#
loop_
_entity.id
_entity.type
_entity.pdbx_description
1 polymer ?
#
loop_
_entity_poly.entity_id
_entity_poly.type
_entity_poly.pdbx_seq_one_letter_code
_entity_poly.pdbx_strand_id
1 'polypeptide(L)'
;LYRKKQGKVPRCGDTGVKLKGIKPARPRQLSKMTRRLKKVTRAYGGCLSAAAVKERIIRAFLIEEQKIVARVLKATKNIETKK
;
A
#
# COMPACT_ATOMS: atom_id res chain seq x y z
N LEU A 1 -34.29 16.59 18.17
CA LEU A 1 -33.56 15.30 18.17
C LEU A 1 -32.05 15.54 18.14
N TYR A 2 -31.26 15.00 19.07
CA TYR A 2 -29.82 15.27 19.16
C TYR A 2 -29.02 14.61 18.02
N ARG A 3 -28.20 15.40 17.31
CA ARG A 3 -27.33 14.92 16.23
C ARG A 3 -26.04 14.31 16.79
N LYS A 4 -25.59 13.20 16.21
CA LYS A 4 -24.31 12.56 16.55
C LYS A 4 -23.15 13.18 15.76
N LYS A 5 -21.93 13.10 16.30
CA LYS A 5 -20.70 13.53 15.61
C LYS A 5 -20.47 12.68 14.35
N GLN A 6 -20.08 13.34 13.25
CA GLN A 6 -19.80 12.68 11.97
C GLN A 6 -18.59 11.72 12.07
N GLY A 7 -18.65 10.61 11.32
CA GLY A 7 -17.53 9.71 11.12
C GLY A 7 -16.53 10.27 10.09
N LYS A 8 -15.26 9.90 10.20
CA LYS A 8 -14.23 10.27 9.22
C LYS A 8 -13.90 9.08 8.32
N VAL A 9 -13.54 9.37 7.07
CA VAL A 9 -13.02 8.36 6.12
C VAL A 9 -11.53 8.15 6.38
N PRO A 10 -11.00 6.91 6.35
CA PRO A 10 -9.57 6.65 6.43
C PRO A 10 -8.79 7.35 5.30
N ARG A 11 -7.57 7.78 5.61
CA ARG A 11 -6.64 8.38 4.64
C ARG A 11 -5.52 7.40 4.32
N CYS A 12 -4.98 7.50 3.12
CA CYS A 12 -3.80 6.76 2.71
C CYS A 12 -2.59 7.15 3.56
N GLY A 13 -1.82 6.18 4.03
CA GLY A 13 -0.58 6.42 4.79
C GLY A 13 0.47 7.19 3.98
N ASP A 14 0.66 6.84 2.71
CA ASP A 14 1.71 7.45 1.87
C ASP A 14 1.30 8.80 1.28
N THR A 15 0.09 8.90 0.73
CA THR A 15 -0.34 10.08 -0.05
C THR A 15 -1.31 11.00 0.69
N GLY A 16 -1.82 10.62 1.87
CA GLY A 16 -2.80 11.41 2.63
C GLY A 16 -4.20 11.53 2.01
N VAL A 17 -4.40 10.94 0.82
CA VAL A 17 -5.67 10.98 0.07
C VAL A 17 -6.75 10.18 0.79
N LYS A 18 -7.99 10.66 0.79
CA LYS A 18 -9.15 9.94 1.34
C LYS A 18 -9.40 8.65 0.55
N LEU A 19 -9.54 7.53 1.25
CA LEU A 19 -9.75 6.25 0.61
C LEU A 19 -11.18 6.09 0.07
N LYS A 20 -11.27 5.75 -1.21
CA LYS A 20 -12.55 5.48 -1.89
C LYS A 20 -13.06 4.09 -1.54
N GLY A 21 -14.39 3.93 -1.50
CA GLY A 21 -15.05 2.64 -1.26
C GLY A 21 -15.18 2.21 0.20
N ILE A 22 -14.79 3.06 1.16
CA ILE A 22 -14.97 2.82 2.60
C ILE A 22 -16.07 3.75 3.13
N LYS A 23 -17.05 3.19 3.84
CA LYS A 23 -18.13 4.00 4.43
C LYS A 23 -17.64 4.68 5.72
N PRO A 24 -17.79 6.01 5.87
CA PRO A 24 -17.38 6.71 7.08
C PRO A 24 -18.24 6.29 8.27
N ALA A 25 -17.58 5.99 9.40
CA ALA A 25 -18.26 5.60 10.64
C ALA A 25 -17.44 5.99 11.88
N ARG A 26 -18.11 6.09 13.03
CA ARG A 26 -17.43 6.21 14.33
C ARG A 26 -16.88 4.84 14.77
N PRO A 27 -15.86 4.76 15.64
CA PRO A 27 -15.21 3.48 16.01
C PRO A 27 -16.19 2.37 16.46
N ARG A 28 -17.17 2.72 17.32
CA ARG A 28 -18.19 1.77 17.79
C ARG A 28 -19.18 1.30 16.71
N GLN A 29 -19.42 2.11 15.69
CA GLN A 29 -20.25 1.71 14.55
C GLN A 29 -19.43 0.87 13.57
N LEU A 30 -18.17 1.26 13.36
CA LEU A 30 -17.23 0.57 12.48
C LEU A 30 -16.98 -0.88 12.95
N SER A 31 -16.90 -1.14 14.26
CA SER A 31 -16.79 -2.51 14.78
C SER A 31 -17.97 -3.39 14.38
N LYS A 32 -19.20 -2.83 14.38
CA LYS A 32 -20.44 -3.54 14.02
C LYS A 32 -20.68 -3.70 12.52
N MET A 33 -19.99 -2.93 11.68
CA MET A 33 -20.21 -2.95 10.22
C MET A 33 -19.64 -4.21 9.57
N THR A 34 -20.26 -4.65 8.48
CA THR A 34 -19.78 -5.78 7.67
C THR A 34 -18.44 -5.46 7.00
N ARG A 35 -17.68 -6.51 6.66
CA ARG A 35 -16.32 -6.36 6.12
C ARG A 35 -16.29 -5.61 4.79
N ARG A 36 -17.27 -5.82 3.90
CA ARG A 36 -17.37 -5.16 2.59
C ARG A 36 -17.39 -3.64 2.68
N LEU A 37 -17.97 -3.07 3.74
CA LEU A 37 -18.07 -1.62 3.93
C LEU A 37 -16.77 -1.00 4.50
N LYS A 38 -15.85 -1.84 5.00
CA LYS A 38 -14.62 -1.43 5.69
C LYS A 38 -13.36 -1.54 4.83
N LYS A 39 -13.38 -2.37 3.79
CA LYS A 39 -12.20 -2.68 2.97
C LYS A 39 -12.49 -2.54 1.47
N VAL A 40 -11.42 -2.48 0.68
CA VAL A 40 -11.46 -2.66 -0.77
C VAL A 40 -10.78 -3.97 -1.13
N THR A 41 -11.27 -4.68 -2.14
CA THR A 41 -10.75 -5.99 -2.60
C THR A 41 -9.47 -5.83 -3.45
N ARG A 42 -8.36 -5.46 -2.81
CA ARG A 42 -7.00 -5.45 -3.38
C ARG A 42 -5.93 -5.52 -2.28
N ALA A 43 -4.68 -5.69 -2.68
CA ALA A 43 -3.52 -5.53 -1.77
C ALA A 43 -3.56 -4.15 -1.08
N TYR A 44 -3.32 -4.15 0.24
CA TYR A 44 -3.41 -2.97 1.11
C TYR A 44 -4.74 -2.19 1.03
N GLY A 45 -5.82 -2.84 0.60
CA GLY A 45 -7.13 -2.24 0.47
C GLY A 45 -7.68 -1.74 1.80
N GLY A 46 -8.03 -0.45 1.86
CA GLY A 46 -8.49 0.19 3.10
C GLY A 46 -7.38 0.84 3.94
N CYS A 47 -6.12 0.68 3.54
CA CYS A 47 -4.96 1.32 4.15
C CYS A 47 -4.26 2.27 3.15
N LEU A 48 -4.08 1.81 1.90
CA LEU A 48 -3.40 2.57 0.86
C LEU A 48 -4.30 2.91 -0.33
N SER A 49 -3.94 4.01 -1.00
CA SER A 49 -4.52 4.39 -2.28
C SER A 49 -4.02 3.47 -3.41
N ALA A 50 -4.79 3.35 -4.49
CA ALA A 50 -4.40 2.50 -5.61
C ALA A 50 -3.09 2.96 -6.26
N ALA A 51 -2.86 4.28 -6.32
CA ALA A 51 -1.62 4.86 -6.84
C ALA A 51 -0.41 4.47 -5.97
N ALA A 52 -0.51 4.60 -4.65
CA ALA A 52 0.56 4.22 -3.72
C ALA A 52 0.90 2.72 -3.81
N VAL A 53 -0.12 1.86 -3.94
CA VAL A 53 0.10 0.41 -4.13
C VAL A 53 0.85 0.13 -5.45
N LYS A 54 0.47 0.80 -6.55
CA LYS A 54 1.16 0.67 -7.84
C LYS A 54 2.62 1.09 -7.72
N GLU A 55 2.89 2.23 -7.10
CA GLU A 55 4.25 2.74 -6.92
C GLU A 55 5.11 1.80 -6.06
N ARG A 56 4.56 1.26 -4.96
CA ARG A 56 5.26 0.26 -4.13
C ARG A 56 5.62 -1.00 -4.90
N ILE A 57 4.71 -1.51 -5.74
CA ILE A 57 4.95 -2.71 -6.56
C ILE A 57 6.08 -2.44 -7.56
N ILE A 58 5.99 -1.34 -8.32
CA ILE A 58 7.00 -0.98 -9.33
C ILE A 58 8.35 -0.74 -8.67
N ARG A 59 8.38 0.01 -7.56
CA ARG A 59 9.62 0.28 -6.83
C ARG A 59 10.26 -0.99 -6.29
N ALA A 60 9.47 -1.88 -5.68
CA ALA A 60 9.99 -3.15 -5.16
C ALA A 60 10.58 -4.02 -6.28
N PHE A 61 9.87 -4.12 -7.42
CA PHE A 61 10.35 -4.85 -8.58
C PHE A 61 11.67 -4.28 -9.10
N LEU A 62 11.72 -2.99 -9.44
CA LEU A 62 12.91 -2.36 -10.02
C LEU A 62 14.14 -2.43 -9.09
N ILE A 63 13.94 -2.25 -7.79
CA ILE A 63 15.03 -2.38 -6.81
C ILE A 63 15.59 -3.80 -6.79
N GLU A 64 14.73 -4.82 -6.88
CA GLU A 64 15.17 -6.20 -6.87
C GLU A 64 15.89 -6.58 -8.17
N GLU A 65 15.36 -6.15 -9.32
CA GLU A 65 16.03 -6.29 -10.62
C GLU A 65 17.42 -5.64 -10.61
N GLN A 66 17.52 -4.40 -10.11
CA GLN A 66 18.80 -3.70 -10.02
C GLN A 66 19.79 -4.43 -9.09
N LYS A 67 19.32 -4.99 -7.96
CA LYS A 67 20.16 -5.80 -7.06
C LYS A 67 20.66 -7.08 -7.73
N ILE A 68 19.85 -7.73 -8.56
CA ILE A 68 20.28 -8.92 -9.32
C ILE A 68 21.37 -8.54 -10.31
N VAL A 69 21.16 -7.49 -11.11
CA VAL A 69 22.14 -6.99 -12.08
C VAL A 69 23.46 -6.62 -11.41
N ALA A 70 23.40 -5.90 -10.28
CA ALA A 70 24.60 -5.53 -9.52
C ALA A 70 25.38 -6.75 -9.00
N ARG A 71 24.68 -7.81 -8.57
CA ARG A 71 25.31 -9.08 -8.13
C ARG A 71 26.00 -9.79 -9.29
N VAL A 72 25.34 -9.89 -10.45
CA VAL A 72 25.90 -10.54 -11.64
C VAL A 72 27.14 -9.79 -12.14
N LEU A 73 27.07 -8.47 -12.28
CA LEU A 73 28.22 -7.66 -12.72
C LEU A 73 29.42 -7.74 -11.76
N LYS A 74 29.18 -7.89 -10.46
CA LYS A 74 30.24 -8.11 -9.48
C LYS A 74 30.86 -9.51 -9.62
N ALA A 75 30.04 -10.53 -9.88
CA ALA A 75 30.52 -11.89 -10.06
C ALA A 75 31.35 -12.05 -11.34
N THR A 76 30.94 -11.45 -12.46
CA THR A 76 31.70 -11.51 -13.72
C THR A 76 33.06 -10.83 -13.60
N LYS A 77 33.12 -9.62 -13.02
CA LYS A 77 34.40 -8.92 -12.76
C LYS A 77 35.36 -9.75 -11.92
N ASN A 78 34.87 -10.41 -10.87
CA ASN A 78 35.69 -11.25 -10.01
C ASN A 78 36.25 -12.49 -10.75
N ILE A 79 35.54 -13.00 -11.76
CA ILE A 79 36.02 -14.11 -12.60
C ILE A 79 37.12 -13.63 -13.53
N GLU A 80 36.95 -12.48 -14.17
CA GLU A 80 37.95 -11.87 -15.05
C GLU A 80 39.27 -11.57 -14.32
N THR A 81 39.22 -11.06 -13.09
CA THR A 81 40.43 -10.78 -12.28
C THR A 81 41.15 -12.04 -11.78
N LYS A 82 40.50 -13.21 -11.82
CA LYS A 82 41.08 -14.49 -11.40
C LYS A 82 41.65 -15.31 -12.56
N LYS A 83 41.40 -14.88 -13.81
CA LYS A 83 42.13 -15.35 -14.99
C LYS A 83 43.47 -14.62 -15.07
#